data_AF-A0A9E0AKM7-F1
#
_entry.id   AF-A0A9E0AKM7-F1
#
_cell.length_a   1.000
_cell.length_b   1.000
_cell.length_c   1.000
_cell.angle_alpha   90.00
_cell.angle_beta   90.00
_cell.angle_gamma   90.00
#
_symmetry.space_group_name_H-M   'P 1'
#
loop_
_entity.id
_entity.type
_entity.pdbx_description
1 polymer ?
#
loop_
_entity_poly.entity_id
_entity_poly.type
_entity_poly.pdbx_seq_one_letter_code
_entity_poly.pdbx_strand_id
1 'polypeptide(L)' 'MAKIVIEIKSCKECPHFKTANHWSSDGWDRMEDWMCTKADKKIQGGVEWHEESKIKIPDWCPAQNGT' A
#
# COMPACT_ATOMS: atom_id res chain seq x y z
N MET A 1 19.19 -8.22 18.31
CA MET A 1 18.73 -7.88 16.94
C MET A 1 17.93 -6.60 17.06
N ALA A 2 18.33 -5.51 16.40
CA ALA A 2 17.66 -4.22 16.52
C ALA A 2 16.28 -4.29 15.84
N LYS A 3 15.21 -4.15 16.63
CA LYS A 3 13.84 -4.03 16.11
C LYS A 3 13.68 -2.59 15.62
N ILE A 4 13.87 -2.37 14.32
CA ILE A 4 13.62 -1.07 13.71
C ILE A 4 12.09 -0.89 13.68
N VAL A 5 11.57 -0.13 14.63
CA VAL A 5 10.17 0.30 14.63
C VAL A 5 10.07 1.42 13.60
N ILE A 6 9.67 1.09 12.38
CA ILE A 6 9.39 2.09 11.35
C ILE A 6 7.95 2.55 11.57
N GLU A 7 7.78 3.75 12.12
CA GLU A 7 6.48 4.42 12.14
C GLU A 7 6.11 4.84 10.71
N ILE A 8 5.48 3.93 9.96
CA ILE A 8 4.97 4.23 8.62
C ILE A 8 3.66 5.01 8.74
N LYS A 9 3.56 6.16 8.06
CA LYS A 9 2.31 6.95 7.98
C LYS A 9 1.48 6.56 6.76
N SER A 10 2.14 6.08 5.71
CA SER A 10 1.53 5.56 4.48
C SER A 10 2.08 4.21 4.10
N CYS A 11 1.28 3.40 3.39
CA CYS A 11 1.74 2.14 2.81
C CYS A 11 2.95 2.35 1.89
N LYS A 12 3.08 3.49 1.19
CA LYS A 12 4.22 3.80 0.32
C LYS A 12 5.57 3.89 1.04
N GLU A 13 5.57 4.18 2.34
CA GLU A 13 6.78 4.21 3.16
C GLU A 13 7.23 2.81 3.61
N CYS A 14 6.38 1.79 3.40
CA CYS A 14 6.69 0.43 3.77
C CYS A 14 7.59 -0.23 2.72
N PRO A 15 8.71 -0.89 3.11
CA PRO A 15 9.56 -1.62 2.16
C PRO A 15 8.87 -2.83 1.52
N HIS A 16 7.72 -3.24 2.07
CA HIS A 16 6.90 -4.34 1.55
C HIS A 16 5.75 -3.86 0.66
N PHE A 17 5.75 -2.59 0.28
CA PHE A 17 4.76 -2.03 -0.62
C PHE A 17 5.13 -2.25 -2.08
N LYS A 18 4.12 -2.55 -2.90
CA LYS A 18 4.25 -2.72 -4.34
C LYS A 18 3.02 -2.12 -5.02
N THR A 19 3.21 -1.45 -6.15
CA THR A 19 2.10 -1.13 -7.06
C THR A 19 2.07 -2.06 -8.27
N ALA A 20 0.87 -2.29 -8.78
CA ALA A 20 0.61 -3.00 -10.02
C ALA A 20 -0.50 -2.30 -10.81
N ASN A 21 -0.75 -2.75 -12.05
CA ASN A 21 -1.85 -2.31 -12.91
C ASN A 21 -2.08 -0.79 -12.91
N HIS A 22 -1.27 -0.06 -13.67
CA HIS A 22 -1.20 1.41 -13.62
C HIS A 22 -2.26 2.14 -14.44
N TRP A 23 -3.03 1.45 -15.29
CA TRP A 23 -4.00 2.08 -16.20
C TRP A 23 -5.43 1.62 -15.93
N SER A 24 -6.37 2.57 -16.06
CA SER A 24 -7.79 2.28 -16.07
C SER A 24 -8.18 1.39 -17.25
N SER A 25 -9.29 0.67 -17.13
CA SER A 25 -9.77 -0.20 -18.23
C SER A 25 -10.01 0.55 -19.54
N ASP A 26 -10.25 1.87 -19.45
CA ASP A 26 -10.42 2.75 -20.61
C ASP A 26 -9.09 3.37 -21.08
N GLY A 27 -8.00 3.22 -20.32
CA GLY A 27 -6.63 3.59 -20.71
C GLY A 27 -6.27 5.07 -20.53
N TRP A 28 -7.21 5.90 -20.06
CA TRP A 28 -7.03 7.35 -19.95
C TRP A 28 -6.60 7.81 -18.56
N ASP A 29 -6.86 7.01 -17.51
CA ASP A 29 -6.55 7.37 -16.14
C ASP A 29 -5.45 6.51 -15.54
N ARG A 30 -4.58 7.16 -14.76
CA ARG A 30 -3.56 6.49 -13.95
C ARG A 30 -4.15 6.05 -12.63
N MET A 31 -4.47 4.77 -12.53
CA MET A 31 -4.92 4.14 -11.30
C MET A 31 -3.95 3.02 -10.95
N GLU A 32 -3.57 2.86 -9.68
CA GLU A 32 -2.60 1.86 -9.27
C GLU A 32 -3.23 0.86 -8.29
N ASP A 33 -3.04 -0.43 -8.50
CA ASP A 33 -3.32 -1.43 -7.48
C ASP A 33 -2.21 -1.41 -6.42
N TRP A 34 -2.58 -1.16 -5.18
CA TRP A 34 -1.68 -1.20 -4.03
C TRP A 34 -1.64 -2.60 -3.43
N MET A 35 -0.45 -3.16 -3.25
CA MET A 35 -0.24 -4.52 -2.75
C MET A 35 0.81 -4.53 -1.63
N CYS A 36 0.60 -5.42 -0.64
CA CYS A 36 1.56 -5.73 0.40
C CYS A 36 2.21 -7.07 0.10
N THR A 37 3.52 -7.08 -0.16
CA THR A 37 4.30 -8.29 -0.46
C THR A 37 4.57 -9.15 0.78
N LYS A 38 4.55 -8.55 1.99
CA LYS A 38 4.75 -9.28 3.24
C LYS A 38 3.54 -10.12 3.64
N ALA A 39 2.35 -9.60 3.39
CA ALA A 39 1.10 -10.31 3.66
C ALA A 39 0.58 -11.06 2.42
N ASP A 40 1.18 -10.85 1.26
CA ASP A 40 0.71 -11.28 -0.06
C ASP A 40 -0.77 -10.92 -0.30
N LYS A 41 -1.14 -9.68 0.06
CA LYS A 41 -2.51 -9.18 0.01
C LYS A 41 -2.62 -7.86 -0.73
N LYS A 42 -3.71 -7.71 -1.49
CA LYS A 42 -4.12 -6.44 -2.07
C LYS A 42 -4.57 -5.50 -0.96
N ILE A 43 -4.00 -4.30 -0.92
CA ILE A 43 -4.37 -3.22 0.01
C ILE A 43 -5.59 -2.50 -0.54
N GLN A 44 -5.48 -2.00 -1.77
CA GLN A 44 -6.55 -1.29 -2.47
C GLN A 44 -6.37 -1.43 -3.98
N GLY A 45 -7.48 -1.43 -4.73
CA GLY A 45 -7.45 -1.44 -6.19
C GLY A 45 -7.80 -0.12 -6.83
N GLY A 46 -7.22 0.15 -8.00
CA GLY A 46 -7.55 1.33 -8.80
C GLY A 46 -7.32 2.65 -8.06
N VAL A 47 -6.22 2.76 -7.30
CA VAL A 47 -5.89 3.95 -6.53
C VAL A 47 -5.48 5.09 -7.45
N GLU A 48 -6.26 6.15 -7.49
CA GLU A 48 -5.86 7.39 -8.16
C GLU A 48 -4.86 8.18 -7.32
N TRP A 49 -4.02 8.97 -7.98
CA TRP A 49 -2.96 9.77 -7.34
C TRP A 49 -3.49 10.75 -6.28
N HIS A 50 -4.72 11.25 -6.42
CA HIS A 50 -5.35 12.14 -5.44
C HIS A 50 -6.04 11.39 -4.28
N GLU A 51 -6.19 10.08 -4.37
CA GLU A 51 -6.78 9.25 -3.32
C GLU A 51 -5.74 8.64 -2.38
N GLU A 52 -4.48 8.63 -2.77
CA GLU A 52 -3.34 8.11 -2.00
C GLU A 52 -3.38 8.51 -0.51
N SER A 53 -3.62 9.80 -0.22
CA SER A 53 -3.63 10.34 1.15
C SER A 53 -4.83 9.86 1.99
N LYS A 54 -5.86 9.32 1.34
CA LYS A 54 -7.06 8.77 1.99
C LYS A 54 -6.91 7.28 2.31
N ILE A 55 -5.93 6.60 1.72
CA ILE A 55 -5.72 5.18 1.93
C ILE A 55 -5.02 4.97 3.26
N LYS A 56 -5.78 4.38 4.19
CA LYS A 56 -5.27 4.00 5.50
C LYS A 56 -4.54 2.67 5.40
N ILE A 57 -3.54 2.50 6.27
CA ILE A 57 -2.91 1.20 6.45
C ILE A 57 -3.96 0.25 7.04
N PRO A 58 -4.19 -0.92 6.43
CA PRO A 58 -5.23 -1.85 6.89
C PRO A 58 -4.84 -2.53 8.21
N ASP A 59 -5.83 -2.90 9.04
CA ASP A 59 -5.62 -3.50 10.37
C ASP A 59 -4.91 -4.85 10.34
N TRP A 60 -5.01 -5.59 9.23
CA TRP A 60 -4.27 -6.83 9.03
C TRP A 60 -2.78 -6.61 8.76
N CYS A 61 -2.33 -5.36 8.57
CA CYS A 61 -0.96 -5.06 8.21
C CYS A 61 0.01 -5.51 9.32
N PRO A 62 0.99 -6.37 9.00
CA PRO A 62 1.95 -6.86 9.98
C PRO A 62 2.92 -5.78 10.47
N ALA A 63 2.91 -4.58 9.87
CA ALA A 63 3.68 -3.43 10.36
C ALA A 63 2.92 -2.63 11.44
N GLN A 64 1.59 -2.71 11.51
CA GLN A 64 0.82 -2.09 12.60
C GLN A 64 0.90 -2.93 13.89
N ASN A 65 0.81 -4.26 13.76
CA ASN A 65 0.90 -5.18 14.88
C ASN A 65 2.36 -5.52 15.22
N GLY A 66 3.15 -4.49 15.53
CA GLY A 66 4.45 -4.67 16.17
C GLY A 66 4.28 -5.21 17.59
N THR A 67 4.05 -6.51 17.75
CA THR A 67 4.41 -7.25 18.97
C THR A 67 5.81 -7.83 18.83
#